data_AF-A0A8J8IWV4-F1
#
_entry.id   AF-A0A8J8IWV4-F1
#
_cell.length_a   1.000
_cell.length_b   1.000
_cell.length_c   1.000
_cell.angle_alpha   90.00
_cell.angle_beta   90.00
_cell.angle_gamma   90.00
#
_symmetry.space_group_name_H-M   'P 1'
#
loop_
_entity.id
_entity.type
_entity.pdbx_description
1 polymer ?
#
loop_
_entity_poly.entity_id
_entity_poly.type
_entity_poly.pdbx_seq_one_letter_code
_entity_poly.pdbx_strand_id
1 'polypeptide(L)'
;MEKVFEEIEKRIKRLEAEIELAEKRLELLEETGAAHKYQIWEKRKSYSEYYLIFIALWMILGLLLLVYIKNRYAQMVPLSLTPYIILALFLIIVPLAYIIWKFLHKEEIESPLEYLSRREKNARIVLNGFYLPLKEALEKGDEEKLRHIADNLLTSPGLAKAIEEENEGDPKVMAYALYLYLIYLNRDKDIKDEIEETVKLLRNKPLRALLSSLLERG
;
A
#
# COMPACT_ATOMS: atom_id res chain seq x y z
N MET A 1 -25.85 -21.44 -7.01
CA MET A 1 -25.83 -20.24 -7.87
C MET A 1 -26.43 -19.04 -7.17
N GLU A 2 -27.66 -19.11 -6.65
CA GLU A 2 -28.29 -17.98 -5.93
C GLU A 2 -27.41 -17.41 -4.79
N LYS A 3 -26.93 -18.28 -3.88
CA LYS A 3 -25.96 -17.90 -2.82
C LYS A 3 -24.67 -17.23 -3.35
N VAL A 4 -24.22 -17.59 -4.55
CA VAL A 4 -23.00 -17.01 -5.15
C VAL A 4 -23.27 -15.58 -5.58
N PHE A 5 -24.40 -15.35 -6.26
CA PHE A 5 -24.82 -14.01 -6.67
C PHE A 5 -25.10 -13.11 -5.46
N GLU A 6 -25.72 -13.62 -4.40
CA GLU A 6 -25.92 -12.86 -3.16
C GLU A 6 -24.60 -12.37 -2.54
N GLU A 7 -23.59 -13.24 -2.45
CA GLU A 7 -22.27 -12.87 -1.92
C GLU A 7 -21.54 -11.87 -2.84
N ILE A 8 -21.66 -12.03 -4.17
CA ILE A 8 -21.11 -11.07 -5.15
C ILE A 8 -21.78 -9.69 -4.97
N GLU A 9 -23.11 -9.63 -4.94
CA GLU A 9 -23.85 -8.36 -4.80
C GLU A 9 -23.57 -7.68 -3.46
N LYS A 10 -23.51 -8.46 -2.38
CA LYS A 10 -23.16 -7.94 -1.06
C LYS A 10 -21.77 -7.31 -1.05
N ARG A 11 -20.80 -7.93 -1.73
CA ARG A 11 -19.45 -7.37 -1.82
C ARG A 11 -19.37 -6.16 -2.74
N ILE A 12 -20.07 -6.17 -3.88
CA ILE A 12 -20.21 -5.01 -4.77
C ILE A 12 -20.75 -3.80 -3.99
N LYS A 13 -21.88 -3.94 -3.30
CA LYS A 13 -22.48 -2.86 -2.50
C LYS A 13 -21.53 -2.31 -1.44
N ARG A 14 -20.70 -3.19 -0.86
CA ARG A 14 -19.70 -2.79 0.13
C ARG A 14 -18.56 -1.98 -0.48
N LEU A 15 -18.05 -2.40 -1.64
CA LEU A 15 -17.02 -1.65 -2.37
C LEU A 15 -17.55 -0.30 -2.85
N GLU A 16 -18.79 -0.25 -3.35
CA GLU A 16 -19.45 1.00 -3.74
C GLU A 16 -19.58 1.96 -2.54
N ALA A 17 -20.01 1.46 -1.38
CA ALA A 17 -20.08 2.27 -0.16
C ALA A 17 -18.70 2.76 0.31
N GLU A 18 -17.65 1.93 0.17
CA GLU A 18 -16.28 2.31 0.51
C GLU A 18 -15.76 3.41 -0.43
N ILE A 19 -16.07 3.35 -1.73
CA ILE A 19 -15.76 4.39 -2.72
C ILE A 19 -16.50 5.68 -2.37
N GLU A 20 -17.81 5.63 -2.17
CA GLU A 20 -18.64 6.80 -1.89
C GLU A 20 -18.18 7.53 -0.59
N LEU A 21 -17.84 6.75 0.44
CA LEU A 21 -17.32 7.31 1.69
C LEU A 21 -15.95 7.95 1.53
N ALA A 22 -15.09 7.37 0.68
CA ALA A 22 -13.78 7.93 0.39
C ALA A 22 -13.91 9.23 -0.42
N GLU A 23 -14.74 9.23 -1.47
CA GLU A 23 -15.03 10.41 -2.31
C GLU A 23 -15.59 11.56 -1.47
N LYS A 24 -16.64 11.31 -0.67
CA LYS A 24 -17.23 12.33 0.21
C LYS A 24 -16.23 12.92 1.19
N ARG A 25 -15.32 12.11 1.73
CA ARG A 25 -14.27 12.60 2.64
C ARG A 25 -13.22 13.42 1.91
N LEU A 26 -12.86 13.04 0.69
CA LEU A 26 -11.94 13.81 -0.15
C LEU A 26 -12.56 15.16 -0.50
N GLU A 27 -13.82 15.19 -0.93
CA GLU A 27 -14.56 16.41 -1.25
C GLU A 27 -14.64 17.35 -0.02
N LEU A 28 -15.00 16.83 1.16
CA LEU A 28 -15.00 17.62 2.40
C LEU A 28 -13.61 18.18 2.75
N LEU A 29 -12.54 17.43 2.50
CA LEU A 29 -11.16 17.90 2.74
C LEU A 29 -10.74 19.00 1.77
N GLU A 30 -11.23 18.95 0.54
CA GLU A 30 -11.05 20.00 -0.47
C GLU A 30 -11.84 21.26 -0.11
N GLU A 31 -13.13 21.12 0.20
CA GLU A 31 -14.02 22.23 0.57
C GLU A 31 -13.55 22.99 1.82
N THR A 32 -13.07 22.27 2.83
CA THR A 32 -12.57 22.88 4.07
C THR A 32 -11.20 23.51 3.92
N GLY A 33 -10.54 23.38 2.75
CA GLY A 33 -9.15 23.79 2.53
C GLY A 33 -8.15 23.01 3.38
N ALA A 34 -8.60 21.97 4.10
CA ALA A 34 -7.76 21.11 4.92
C ALA A 34 -6.73 20.38 4.07
N ALA A 35 -7.07 20.04 2.83
CA ALA A 35 -6.14 19.45 1.87
C ALA A 35 -4.91 20.35 1.64
N HIS A 36 -5.13 21.66 1.48
CA HIS A 36 -4.04 22.62 1.33
C HIS A 36 -3.22 22.75 2.62
N LYS A 37 -3.89 22.72 3.79
CA LYS A 37 -3.23 22.75 5.09
C LYS A 37 -2.32 21.54 5.32
N TYR A 38 -2.75 20.34 4.93
CA TYR A 38 -1.94 19.12 4.99
C TYR A 38 -0.73 19.20 4.07
N GLN A 39 -0.91 19.61 2.80
CA GLN A 39 0.19 19.81 1.86
C GLN A 39 1.23 20.82 2.36
N ILE A 40 0.78 21.92 2.98
CA ILE A 40 1.69 22.91 3.57
C ILE A 40 2.46 22.31 4.76
N TRP A 41 1.80 21.53 5.61
CA TRP A 41 2.42 20.92 6.78
C TRP A 41 3.50 19.89 6.38
N GLU A 42 3.20 19.10 5.35
CA GLU A 42 4.12 18.13 4.76
C GLU A 42 5.34 18.80 4.13
N LYS A 43 5.14 19.90 3.38
CA LYS A 43 6.23 20.73 2.87
C LYS A 43 7.10 21.31 4.01
N ARG A 44 6.51 21.80 5.10
CA ARG A 44 7.26 22.31 6.27
C ARG A 44 8.11 21.23 6.93
N LYS A 45 7.61 19.99 7.00
CA LYS A 45 8.37 18.84 7.51
C LYS A 45 9.60 18.54 6.63
N SER A 46 9.49 18.68 5.31
CA SER A 46 10.62 18.56 4.38
C SER A 46 11.66 19.68 4.57
N TYR A 47 11.23 20.94 4.76
CA TYR A 47 12.18 22.05 5.03
C TYR A 47 13.01 21.85 6.30
N SER A 48 12.47 21.21 7.34
CA SER A 48 13.21 20.92 8.57
C SER A 48 14.47 20.09 8.34
N GLU A 49 14.48 19.22 7.31
CA GLU A 49 15.63 18.38 6.96
C GLU A 49 16.76 19.22 6.36
N TYR A 50 16.43 20.19 5.51
CA TYR A 50 17.38 21.15 4.96
C TYR A 50 18.02 22.02 6.05
N TYR A 51 17.24 22.44 7.06
CA TYR A 51 17.78 23.17 8.22
C TYR A 51 18.77 22.32 9.03
N LEU A 52 18.47 21.03 9.25
CA LEU A 52 19.39 20.15 9.97
C LEU A 52 20.71 19.92 9.20
N ILE A 53 20.65 19.77 7.87
CA ILE A 53 21.83 19.66 7.01
C ILE A 53 22.65 20.96 7.05
N PHE A 54 21.97 22.11 6.96
CA PHE A 54 22.63 23.42 7.03
C PHE A 54 23.34 23.63 8.37
N ILE A 55 22.68 23.30 9.49
CA ILE A 55 23.28 23.38 10.84
C ILE A 55 24.50 22.46 10.94
N ALA A 56 24.41 21.22 10.42
CA ALA A 56 25.54 20.28 10.42
C ALA A 56 26.74 20.84 9.62
N LEU A 57 26.50 21.40 8.43
CA LEU A 57 27.53 22.06 7.61
C LEU A 57 28.16 23.24 8.35
N TRP A 58 27.35 24.09 8.98
CA TRP A 58 27.81 25.26 9.72
C TRP A 58 28.69 24.87 10.91
N MET A 59 28.33 23.79 11.60
CA MET A 59 29.10 23.27 12.72
C MET A 59 30.41 22.62 12.29
N ILE A 60 30.46 21.95 11.14
CA ILE A 60 31.71 21.44 10.55
C ILE A 60 32.65 22.62 10.24
N LEU A 61 32.14 23.71 9.66
CA LEU A 61 32.92 24.93 9.43
C LEU A 61 33.46 25.52 10.75
N GLY A 62 32.62 25.59 11.78
CA GLY A 62 33.02 26.05 13.12
C GLY A 62 34.11 25.17 13.74
N LEU A 63 34.01 23.85 13.58
CA LEU A 63 35.01 22.90 14.07
C LEU A 63 36.34 23.04 13.31
N LEU A 64 36.30 23.19 11.99
CA LEU A 64 37.49 23.46 11.16
C LEU A 64 38.18 24.76 11.59
N LEU A 65 37.41 25.81 11.88
CA LEU A 65 37.94 27.08 12.40
C LEU A 65 38.64 26.88 13.75
N LEU A 66 38.01 26.15 14.68
CA LEU A 66 38.60 25.86 16.00
C LEU A 66 39.89 25.05 15.90
N VAL A 67 39.93 24.05 15.00
CA VAL A 67 41.15 23.27 14.73
C VAL A 67 42.23 24.12 14.08
N TYR A 68 41.87 25.00 13.15
CA TYR A 68 42.80 25.94 12.53
C TYR A 68 43.42 26.89 13.56
N ILE A 69 42.61 27.47 14.46
CA ILE A 69 43.08 28.35 15.53
C ILE A 69 43.99 27.58 16.49
N LYS A 70 43.60 26.36 16.89
CA LYS A 70 44.42 25.49 17.73
C LYS A 70 45.80 25.23 17.12
N ASN A 71 45.86 24.92 15.82
CA ASN A 71 47.11 24.58 15.14
C ASN A 71 47.98 25.82 14.84
N ARG A 72 47.37 26.97 14.51
CA ARG A 72 48.07 28.19 14.10
C ARG A 72 48.52 29.05 15.28
N TYR A 73 47.75 29.08 16.36
CA TYR A 73 47.95 29.96 17.52
C TYR A 73 48.15 29.19 18.83
N ALA A 74 48.58 27.93 18.75
CA ALA A 74 48.79 27.03 19.89
C ALA A 74 49.60 27.64 21.05
N GLN A 75 50.54 28.55 20.74
CA GLN A 75 51.43 29.19 21.72
C GLN A 75 50.87 30.47 22.33
N MET A 76 49.84 31.10 21.72
CA MET A 76 49.25 32.36 22.19
C MET A 76 47.94 32.18 22.97
N VAL A 77 47.31 31.01 22.89
CA VAL A 77 46.01 30.75 23.51
C VAL A 77 46.19 29.76 24.67
N PRO A 78 46.17 30.20 25.95
CA PRO A 78 46.36 29.32 27.12
C PRO A 78 45.13 28.46 27.45
N LEU A 79 44.11 28.45 26.59
CA LEU A 79 42.85 27.73 26.79
C LEU A 79 42.89 26.36 26.12
N SER A 80 42.54 25.32 26.87
CA SER A 80 42.31 23.98 26.33
C SER A 80 41.08 24.00 25.43
N LEU A 81 41.29 23.96 24.11
CA LEU A 81 40.22 23.88 23.10
C LEU A 81 39.58 22.49 23.00
N THR A 82 40.17 21.49 23.65
CA THR A 82 39.74 20.08 23.61
C THR A 82 38.28 19.85 24.04
N PRO A 83 37.77 20.37 25.17
CA PRO A 83 36.35 20.21 25.54
C PRO A 83 35.39 20.81 24.53
N TYR A 84 35.75 21.93 23.88
CA TYR A 84 34.92 22.56 22.84
C TYR A 84 34.87 21.73 21.56
N ILE A 85 35.99 21.10 21.19
CA ILE A 85 36.03 20.17 20.05
C ILE A 85 35.16 18.94 20.33
N ILE A 86 35.21 18.38 21.54
CA ILE A 86 34.37 17.23 21.93
C ILE A 86 32.89 17.62 21.91
N LEU A 87 32.54 18.78 22.46
CA LEU A 87 31.16 19.28 22.46
C LEU A 87 30.64 19.50 21.02
N ALA A 88 31.46 20.12 20.17
CA ALA A 88 31.12 20.33 18.76
C ALA A 88 30.94 18.98 18.02
N LEU A 89 31.79 18.00 18.29
CA LEU A 89 31.67 16.65 17.72
C LEU A 89 30.34 16.01 18.12
N PHE A 90 29.98 16.08 19.41
CA PHE A 90 28.72 15.52 19.91
C PHE A 90 27.51 16.20 19.28
N LEU A 91 27.52 17.53 19.18
CA LEU A 91 26.45 18.31 18.56
C LEU A 91 26.32 18.05 17.05
N ILE A 92 27.37 17.58 16.36
CA ILE A 92 27.29 17.17 14.95
C ILE A 92 26.77 15.73 14.83
N ILE A 93 27.29 14.82 15.66
CA ILE A 93 26.99 13.38 15.58
C ILE A 93 25.52 13.11 15.90
N VAL A 94 24.94 13.76 16.91
CA VAL A 94 23.55 13.53 17.32
C VAL A 94 22.53 13.81 16.21
N PRO A 95 22.51 14.99 15.55
CA PRO A 95 21.59 15.26 14.45
C PRO A 95 21.89 14.39 13.22
N LEU A 96 23.16 14.08 12.92
CA LEU A 96 23.48 13.14 11.83
C LEU A 96 22.91 11.74 12.09
N ALA A 97 23.11 11.22 13.30
CA ALA A 97 22.59 9.93 13.72
C ALA A 97 21.06 9.90 13.65
N TYR A 98 20.39 10.99 14.05
CA TYR A 98 18.94 11.13 13.91
C TYR A 98 18.48 11.12 12.45
N ILE A 99 19.14 11.88 11.56
CA ILE A 99 18.82 11.88 10.12
C ILE A 99 19.02 10.50 9.52
N ILE A 100 20.14 9.85 9.81
CA ILE A 100 20.45 8.50 9.31
C ILE A 100 19.40 7.50 9.81
N TRP A 101 19.09 7.51 11.10
CA TRP A 101 18.07 6.64 11.68
C TRP A 101 16.69 6.86 11.03
N LYS A 102 16.28 8.12 10.81
CA LYS A 102 15.03 8.47 10.12
C LYS A 102 15.01 8.05 8.66
N PHE A 103 16.14 8.15 7.95
CA PHE A 103 16.25 7.66 6.57
C PHE A 103 16.17 6.13 6.49
N LEU A 104 16.75 5.42 7.45
CA LEU A 104 16.70 3.96 7.55
C LEU A 104 15.33 3.44 8.00
N HIS A 105 14.62 4.18 8.86
CA HIS A 105 13.29 3.84 9.37
C HIS A 105 12.23 4.75 8.76
N LYS A 106 12.35 5.06 7.47
CA LYS A 106 11.39 5.91 6.78
C LYS A 106 10.07 5.14 6.65
N GLU A 107 9.27 5.17 7.70
CA GLU A 107 7.85 4.89 7.60
C GLU A 107 7.30 5.95 6.65
N GLU A 108 6.79 5.50 5.51
CA GLU A 108 5.89 6.30 4.68
C GLU A 108 4.66 6.59 5.55
N ILE A 109 4.75 7.66 6.34
CA ILE A 109 3.59 8.20 7.05
C ILE A 109 2.71 8.75 5.95
N GLU A 110 1.87 7.88 5.38
CA GLU A 110 0.93 8.27 4.35
C GLU A 110 0.06 9.41 4.85
N SER A 111 -0.01 10.45 4.04
CA SER A 111 -0.96 11.51 4.27
C SER A 111 -2.38 10.90 4.33
N PRO A 112 -3.26 11.36 5.24
CA PRO A 112 -4.65 10.93 5.24
C PRO A 112 -5.35 11.09 3.88
N LEU A 113 -4.91 12.05 3.07
CA LEU A 113 -5.36 12.22 1.68
C LEU A 113 -4.87 11.09 0.76
N GLU A 114 -3.59 10.76 0.81
CA GLU A 114 -3.02 9.68 0.01
C GLU A 114 -3.65 8.35 0.37
N TYR A 115 -3.87 8.10 1.66
CA TYR A 115 -4.56 6.91 2.13
C TYR A 115 -5.99 6.81 1.57
N LEU A 116 -6.78 7.89 1.64
CA LEU A 116 -8.16 7.90 1.13
C LEU A 116 -8.20 7.74 -0.40
N SER A 117 -7.33 8.45 -1.12
CA SER A 117 -7.24 8.36 -2.58
C SER A 117 -6.80 6.98 -3.05
N ARG A 118 -5.80 6.38 -2.39
CA ARG A 118 -5.35 5.01 -2.68
C ARG A 118 -6.47 4.01 -2.46
N ARG A 119 -7.21 4.14 -1.35
CA ARG A 119 -8.32 3.24 -1.01
C ARG A 119 -9.47 3.35 -2.02
N GLU A 120 -9.86 4.57 -2.41
CA GLU A 120 -10.88 4.79 -3.44
C GLU A 120 -10.46 4.15 -4.77
N LYS A 121 -9.21 4.41 -5.20
CA LYS A 121 -8.65 3.88 -6.45
C LYS A 121 -8.63 2.35 -6.45
N ASN A 122 -8.17 1.73 -5.37
CA ASN A 122 -8.08 0.27 -5.27
C ASN A 122 -9.46 -0.39 -5.28
N ALA A 123 -10.40 0.12 -4.49
CA ALA A 123 -11.77 -0.38 -4.47
C ALA A 123 -12.41 -0.29 -5.86
N ARG A 124 -12.18 0.81 -6.60
CA ARG A 124 -12.65 0.99 -7.97
C ARG A 124 -12.02 0.01 -8.95
N ILE A 125 -10.72 -0.27 -8.81
CA ILE A 125 -10.01 -1.26 -9.63
C ILE A 125 -10.57 -2.67 -9.38
N VAL A 126 -10.78 -3.06 -8.11
CA VAL A 126 -11.34 -4.38 -7.76
C VAL A 126 -12.78 -4.51 -8.25
N LEU A 127 -13.60 -3.47 -8.06
CA LEU A 127 -15.00 -3.46 -8.50
C LEU A 127 -15.13 -3.65 -10.02
N ASN A 128 -14.43 -2.82 -10.79
CA ASN A 128 -14.54 -2.80 -12.25
C ASN A 128 -13.71 -3.89 -12.93
N GLY A 129 -12.58 -4.27 -12.33
CA GLY A 129 -11.64 -5.24 -12.90
C GLY A 129 -11.97 -6.69 -12.57
N PHE A 130 -12.68 -6.94 -11.47
CA PHE A 130 -13.00 -8.30 -11.01
C PHE A 130 -14.49 -8.53 -10.79
N TYR A 131 -15.14 -7.80 -9.89
CA TYR A 131 -16.51 -8.15 -9.44
C TYR A 131 -17.60 -7.96 -10.49
N LEU A 132 -17.63 -6.80 -11.17
CA LEU A 132 -18.63 -6.55 -12.22
C LEU A 132 -18.43 -7.50 -13.41
N PRO A 133 -17.21 -7.70 -13.95
CA PRO A 133 -16.97 -8.69 -14.99
C PRO A 133 -17.36 -10.11 -14.56
N LEU A 134 -17.04 -10.50 -13.31
CA LEU A 134 -17.35 -11.82 -12.78
C LEU A 134 -18.86 -12.07 -12.71
N LYS A 135 -19.62 -11.10 -12.18
CA LYS A 135 -21.08 -11.19 -12.12
C LYS A 135 -21.66 -11.41 -13.52
N GLU A 136 -21.27 -10.57 -14.46
CA GLU A 136 -21.78 -10.63 -15.83
C GLU A 136 -21.41 -11.94 -16.54
N ALA A 137 -20.17 -12.42 -16.34
CA ALA A 137 -19.72 -13.67 -16.95
C ALA A 137 -20.47 -14.88 -16.38
N LEU A 138 -20.73 -14.91 -15.07
CA LEU A 138 -21.51 -15.98 -14.43
C LEU A 138 -23.00 -15.94 -14.82
N GLU A 139 -23.59 -14.76 -14.99
CA GLU A 139 -24.99 -14.60 -15.43
C GLU A 139 -25.18 -15.09 -16.87
N LYS A 140 -24.24 -14.78 -17.76
CA LYS A 140 -24.30 -15.15 -19.17
C LYS A 140 -23.76 -16.54 -19.46
N GLY A 141 -23.11 -17.19 -18.49
CA GLY A 141 -22.38 -18.45 -18.71
C GLY A 141 -21.23 -18.28 -19.69
N ASP A 142 -20.58 -17.10 -19.70
CA ASP A 142 -19.52 -16.75 -20.63
C ASP A 142 -18.17 -17.27 -20.13
N GLU A 143 -17.81 -18.47 -20.59
CA GLU A 143 -16.57 -19.16 -20.20
C GLU A 143 -15.31 -18.41 -20.66
N GLU A 144 -15.35 -17.77 -21.83
CA GLU A 144 -14.21 -16.99 -22.35
C GLU A 144 -13.95 -15.77 -21.46
N LYS A 145 -15.02 -15.08 -21.04
CA LYS A 145 -14.89 -13.94 -20.14
C LYS A 145 -14.40 -14.36 -18.75
N LEU A 146 -14.84 -15.50 -18.23
CA LEU A 146 -14.31 -16.06 -16.98
C LEU A 146 -12.82 -16.38 -17.08
N ARG A 147 -12.38 -16.96 -18.20
CA ARG A 147 -10.96 -17.23 -18.46
C ARG A 147 -10.16 -15.93 -18.51
N HIS A 148 -10.67 -14.92 -19.21
CA HIS A 148 -10.02 -13.61 -19.29
C HIS A 148 -9.90 -12.93 -17.92
N ILE A 149 -10.89 -13.08 -17.03
CA ILE A 149 -10.80 -12.57 -15.65
C ILE A 149 -9.70 -13.29 -14.87
N ALA A 150 -9.59 -14.61 -15.02
CA ALA A 150 -8.51 -15.39 -14.40
C ALA A 150 -7.12 -14.97 -14.93
N ASP A 151 -6.98 -14.81 -16.25
CA ASP A 151 -5.75 -14.33 -16.88
C ASP A 151 -5.38 -12.93 -16.38
N ASN A 152 -6.37 -12.03 -16.26
CA ASN A 152 -6.16 -10.67 -15.77
C ASN A 152 -5.67 -10.60 -14.33
N LEU A 153 -6.15 -11.49 -13.45
CA LEU A 153 -5.66 -11.58 -12.07
C LEU A 153 -4.17 -11.94 -11.99
N LEU A 154 -3.65 -12.68 -12.98
CA LEU A 154 -2.25 -13.07 -13.05
C LEU A 154 -1.36 -12.05 -13.78
N THR A 155 -1.91 -11.40 -14.81
CA THR A 155 -1.14 -10.58 -15.74
C THR A 155 -1.18 -9.08 -15.45
N SER A 156 -2.19 -8.59 -14.72
CA SER A 156 -2.34 -7.17 -14.38
C SER A 156 -1.81 -6.89 -12.98
N PRO A 157 -0.61 -6.26 -12.83
CA PRO A 157 -0.05 -5.96 -11.52
C PRO A 157 -0.92 -4.99 -10.72
N GLY A 158 -1.63 -4.07 -11.40
CA GLY A 158 -2.53 -3.12 -10.78
C GLY A 158 -3.74 -3.78 -10.14
N LEU A 159 -4.33 -4.77 -10.82
CA LEU A 159 -5.45 -5.53 -10.26
C LEU A 159 -5.00 -6.44 -9.13
N ALA A 160 -3.89 -7.17 -9.32
CA ALA A 160 -3.33 -8.07 -8.31
C ALA A 160 -3.03 -7.31 -7.00
N LYS A 161 -2.37 -6.15 -7.11
CA LYS A 161 -2.08 -5.30 -5.96
C LYS A 161 -3.34 -4.77 -5.28
N ALA A 162 -4.34 -4.33 -6.06
CA ALA A 162 -5.59 -3.84 -5.50
C ALA A 162 -6.38 -4.94 -4.76
N ILE A 163 -6.37 -6.19 -5.26
CA ILE A 163 -6.96 -7.37 -4.61
C ILE A 163 -6.30 -7.65 -3.26
N GLU A 164 -4.98 -7.55 -3.18
CA GLU A 164 -4.22 -7.73 -1.94
C GLU A 164 -4.48 -6.59 -0.94
N GLU A 165 -4.44 -5.34 -1.41
CA GLU A 165 -4.65 -4.14 -0.58
C GLU A 165 -6.09 -4.03 -0.04
N GLU A 166 -7.09 -4.48 -0.80
CA GLU A 166 -8.48 -4.60 -0.34
C GLU A 166 -8.77 -5.90 0.43
N ASN A 167 -7.73 -6.71 0.69
CA ASN A 167 -7.79 -7.95 1.47
C ASN A 167 -8.82 -8.96 0.95
N GLU A 168 -8.96 -9.06 -0.38
CA GLU A 168 -9.85 -10.01 -1.04
C GLU A 168 -9.29 -11.44 -1.07
N GLY A 169 -7.97 -11.58 -0.97
CA GLY A 169 -7.25 -12.85 -1.01
C GLY A 169 -5.97 -12.76 -1.84
N ASP A 170 -5.45 -13.92 -2.21
CA ASP A 170 -4.31 -14.03 -3.13
C ASP A 170 -4.84 -14.08 -4.59
N PRO A 171 -4.43 -13.15 -5.47
CA PRO A 171 -4.85 -13.12 -6.87
C PRO A 171 -4.60 -14.44 -7.62
N LYS A 172 -3.51 -15.14 -7.30
CA LYS A 172 -3.15 -16.42 -7.94
C LYS A 172 -4.11 -17.53 -7.54
N VAL A 173 -4.47 -17.59 -6.25
CA VAL A 173 -5.46 -18.56 -5.74
C VAL A 173 -6.84 -18.26 -6.31
N MET A 174 -7.19 -16.98 -6.45
CA MET A 174 -8.44 -16.56 -7.08
C MET A 174 -8.50 -16.94 -8.57
N ALA A 175 -7.41 -16.74 -9.31
CA ALA A 175 -7.30 -17.15 -10.71
C ALA A 175 -7.40 -18.68 -10.86
N TYR A 176 -6.67 -19.43 -10.02
CA TYR A 176 -6.72 -20.88 -9.99
C TYR A 176 -8.14 -21.40 -9.71
N ALA A 177 -8.86 -20.79 -8.77
CA ALA A 177 -10.25 -21.12 -8.49
C ALA A 177 -11.17 -20.95 -9.72
N LEU A 178 -10.98 -19.88 -10.50
CA LEU A 178 -11.74 -19.66 -11.74
C LEU A 178 -11.39 -20.71 -12.80
N TYR A 179 -10.12 -21.09 -12.95
CA TYR A 179 -9.75 -22.18 -13.85
C TYR A 179 -10.36 -23.51 -13.42
N LEU A 180 -10.31 -23.86 -12.13
CA LEU A 180 -10.95 -25.07 -11.60
C LEU A 180 -12.45 -25.11 -11.91
N TYR A 181 -13.13 -23.97 -11.74
CA TYR A 181 -14.54 -23.85 -12.11
C TYR A 181 -14.77 -24.13 -13.60
N LEU A 182 -13.95 -23.56 -14.49
CA LEU A 182 -14.01 -23.78 -15.94
C LEU A 182 -13.71 -25.23 -16.34
N ILE A 183 -12.72 -25.86 -15.69
CA ILE A 183 -12.36 -27.25 -16.00
C ILE A 183 -13.49 -28.19 -15.55
N TYR A 184 -14.08 -27.95 -14.38
CA TYR A 184 -15.24 -28.73 -13.89
C TYR A 184 -16.45 -28.64 -14.83
N LEU A 185 -16.72 -27.46 -15.40
CA LEU A 185 -17.76 -27.28 -16.42
C LEU A 185 -17.51 -28.12 -17.68
N ASN A 186 -16.24 -28.28 -18.07
CA ASN A 186 -15.81 -29.07 -19.23
C ASN A 186 -15.78 -30.60 -18.98
N ARG A 187 -16.51 -31.07 -17.96
CA ARG A 187 -16.80 -32.47 -17.60
C ARG A 187 -15.65 -33.30 -17.04
N ASP A 188 -14.55 -32.68 -16.61
CA ASP A 188 -13.55 -33.37 -15.81
C ASP A 188 -13.96 -33.31 -14.33
N LYS A 189 -14.61 -34.37 -13.86
CA LYS A 189 -15.17 -34.46 -12.50
C LYS A 189 -14.19 -35.04 -11.48
N ASP A 190 -12.99 -35.43 -11.91
CA ASP A 190 -11.98 -36.06 -11.04
C ASP A 190 -11.19 -35.03 -10.20
N ILE A 191 -11.59 -33.76 -10.27
CA ILE A 191 -10.89 -32.61 -9.69
C ILE A 191 -11.51 -32.21 -8.33
N LYS A 192 -12.37 -33.07 -7.75
CA LYS A 192 -13.07 -32.78 -6.48
C LYS A 192 -12.09 -32.48 -5.35
N ASP A 193 -10.99 -33.23 -5.26
CA ASP A 193 -9.98 -33.05 -4.22
C ASP A 193 -9.27 -31.69 -4.33
N GLU A 194 -8.86 -31.29 -5.55
CA GLU A 194 -8.25 -29.98 -5.80
C GLU A 194 -9.22 -28.82 -5.50
N ILE A 195 -10.52 -28.99 -5.82
CA ILE A 195 -11.56 -28.01 -5.48
C ILE A 195 -11.68 -27.86 -3.96
N GLU A 196 -11.67 -28.96 -3.21
CA GLU A 196 -11.78 -28.93 -1.75
C GLU A 196 -10.57 -28.25 -1.09
N GLU A 197 -9.35 -28.55 -1.56
CA GLU A 197 -8.13 -27.89 -1.10
C GLU A 197 -8.15 -26.38 -1.41
N THR A 198 -8.56 -26.01 -2.63
CA THR A 198 -8.63 -24.60 -3.05
C THR A 198 -9.65 -23.80 -2.24
N VAL A 199 -10.80 -24.40 -1.91
CA VAL A 199 -11.82 -23.80 -1.05
C VAL A 199 -11.26 -23.47 0.34
N LYS A 200 -10.35 -24.29 0.88
CA LYS A 200 -9.69 -24.04 2.18
C LYS A 200 -8.73 -22.85 2.12
N LEU A 201 -8.07 -22.64 0.98
CA LEU A 201 -7.12 -21.54 0.76
C LEU A 201 -7.78 -20.21 0.38
N LEU A 202 -8.92 -20.25 -0.32
CA LEU A 202 -9.63 -19.07 -0.81
C LEU A 202 -10.18 -18.22 0.34
N ARG A 203 -9.65 -17.01 0.57
CA ARG A 203 -10.27 -16.02 1.46
C ARG A 203 -11.52 -15.36 0.87
N ASN A 204 -11.58 -15.25 -0.46
CA ASN A 204 -12.66 -14.60 -1.18
C ASN A 204 -13.98 -15.38 -1.04
N LYS A 205 -14.97 -14.81 -0.32
CA LYS A 205 -16.24 -15.50 -0.05
C LYS A 205 -17.04 -15.83 -1.32
N PRO A 206 -17.18 -14.91 -2.30
CA PRO A 206 -17.85 -15.22 -3.57
C PRO A 206 -17.25 -16.43 -4.32
N LEU A 207 -15.93 -16.46 -4.52
CA LEU A 207 -15.29 -17.59 -5.20
C LEU A 207 -15.35 -18.88 -4.39
N ARG A 208 -15.26 -18.78 -3.07
CA ARG A 208 -15.44 -19.94 -2.19
C ARG A 208 -16.85 -20.52 -2.32
N ALA A 209 -17.87 -19.67 -2.34
CA ALA A 209 -19.26 -20.08 -2.56
C ALA A 209 -19.46 -20.69 -3.95
N LEU A 210 -18.80 -20.13 -4.98
CA LEU A 210 -18.81 -20.67 -6.34
C LEU A 210 -18.31 -22.11 -6.38
N LEU A 211 -17.09 -22.35 -5.90
CA LEU A 211 -16.50 -23.70 -5.87
C LEU A 211 -17.26 -24.66 -4.95
N SER A 212 -17.70 -24.21 -3.78
CA SER A 212 -18.48 -25.06 -2.86
C SER A 212 -19.80 -25.52 -3.49
N SER A 213 -20.43 -24.67 -4.32
CA SER A 213 -21.65 -25.02 -5.03
C SER A 213 -21.47 -26.12 -6.08
N LEU A 214 -20.23 -26.34 -6.56
CA LEU A 214 -19.90 -27.46 -7.43
C LEU A 214 -19.82 -28.78 -6.65
N LEU A 215 -19.25 -28.75 -5.45
CA LEU A 215 -19.16 -29.91 -4.55
C LEU A 215 -20.55 -30.36 -4.05
N GLU A 216 -21.46 -29.42 -3.76
CA GLU A 216 -22.84 -29.75 -3.35
C GLU A 216 -23.68 -30.36 -4.49
N ARG A 217 -23.29 -30.16 -5.75
CA ARG A 217 -24.02 -30.62 -6.95
C ARG A 217 -23.52 -31.94 -7.53
N GLY A 218 -22.35 -32.43 -7.10
CA GLY A 218 -21.67 -33.58 -7.68
C GLY A 218 -21.57 -34.76 -6.75
#